data_AF-A0A9C7TBJ2-F1
#
_entry.id   AF-A0A9C7TBJ2-F1
#
_cell.length_a   1.000
_cell.length_b   1.000
_cell.length_c   1.000
_cell.angle_alpha   90.00
_cell.angle_beta   90.00
_cell.angle_gamma   90.00
#
_symmetry.space_group_name_H-M   'P 1'
#
loop_
_entity.id
_entity.type
_entity.pdbx_description
1 polymer ?
#
loop_
_entity_poly.entity_id
_entity_poly.type
_entity_poly.pdbx_seq_one_letter_code
_entity_poly.pdbx_strand_id
1 'polypeptide(L)'
;MERLVLQFWTALVDFLFPPKCPLCGGKPEGGDAGICGGCWEEIKGSFRGEVYEMTWGGKLFVLADFDGKVQEAIHLLKYRHRRSLGRALGRWMGEKLKEVPGFSEVHLVVPVPLHPRRR
;
A
#
# COMPACT_ATOMS: atom_id res chain seq x y z
N MET A 1 34.15 2.34 17.41
CA MET A 1 33.80 3.73 17.81
C MET A 1 32.69 4.29 16.94
N GLU A 2 32.81 4.22 15.61
CA GLU A 2 31.82 4.78 14.66
C GLU A 2 30.39 4.21 14.81
N ARG A 3 30.24 2.91 15.09
CA ARG A 3 28.91 2.30 15.36
C ARG A 3 28.21 2.82 16.60
N LEU A 4 28.96 3.21 17.63
CA LEU A 4 28.39 3.69 18.90
C LEU A 4 27.86 5.13 18.76
N VAL A 5 28.60 5.97 18.02
CA VAL A 5 28.19 7.34 17.68
C VAL A 5 26.94 7.32 16.80
N LEU A 6 26.90 6.43 15.81
CA LEU A 6 25.72 6.25 14.95
C LEU A 6 24.48 5.77 15.72
N GLN A 7 24.65 4.83 16.66
CA GLN A 7 23.54 4.35 17.50
C GLN A 7 23.00 5.43 18.45
N PHE A 8 23.90 6.21 19.07
CA PHE A 8 23.49 7.33 19.92
C PHE A 8 22.78 8.41 19.12
N TRP A 9 23.28 8.73 17.92
CA TRP A 9 22.68 9.71 17.03
C TRP A 9 21.27 9.29 16.56
N THR A 10 21.09 8.04 16.14
CA THR A 10 19.76 7.52 15.78
C THR A 10 18.80 7.56 16.96
N ALA A 11 19.26 7.20 18.16
CA ALA A 11 18.43 7.24 19.36
C ALA A 11 18.00 8.68 19.73
N LEU A 12 18.89 9.66 19.58
CA LEU A 12 18.59 11.07 19.80
C LEU A 12 17.58 11.62 18.77
N VAL A 13 17.75 11.26 17.49
CA VAL A 13 16.82 11.64 16.42
C VAL A 13 15.45 10.99 16.63
N ASP A 14 15.38 9.70 16.98
CA ASP A 14 14.12 9.01 17.26
C ASP A 14 13.43 9.54 18.52
N PHE A 15 14.19 10.04 19.50
CA PHE A 15 13.64 10.71 20.67
C PHE A 15 13.02 12.07 20.32
N LEU A 16 13.69 12.87 19.50
CA LEU A 16 13.21 14.19 19.08
C LEU A 16 12.13 14.10 17.99
N PHE A 17 12.19 13.07 17.14
CA PHE A 17 11.33 12.85 15.98
C PHE A 17 10.94 11.36 15.88
N PRO A 18 10.07 10.87 16.76
CA PRO A 18 9.65 9.48 16.73
C PRO A 18 9.01 9.16 15.37
N PRO A 19 9.34 8.01 14.75
CA PRO A 19 8.70 7.61 13.51
C PRO A 19 7.20 7.47 13.75
N LYS A 20 6.39 7.97 12.81
CA LYS A 20 4.92 7.96 12.90
C LYS A 20 4.33 7.24 11.71
N CYS A 21 3.25 6.51 11.94
CA CYS A 21 2.42 5.93 10.90
C CYS A 21 1.93 7.05 9.97
N PRO A 22 2.12 6.94 8.64
CA PRO A 22 1.74 7.99 7.71
C PRO A 22 0.21 8.16 7.57
N LEU A 23 -0.59 7.20 8.07
CA LEU A 23 -2.05 7.23 8.02
C LEU A 23 -2.67 7.81 9.29
N CYS A 24 -2.35 7.25 10.47
CA CYS A 24 -2.96 7.67 11.74
C CYS A 24 -2.05 8.52 12.65
N GLY A 25 -0.76 8.64 12.35
CA GLY A 25 0.21 9.35 13.20
C GLY A 25 0.66 8.60 14.46
N GLY A 26 0.13 7.39 14.71
CA GLY A 26 0.53 6.52 15.82
C GLY A 26 1.91 5.88 15.65
N LYS A 27 2.32 5.07 16.63
CA LYS A 27 3.62 4.37 16.60
C LYS A 27 3.60 3.29 15.50
N PRO A 28 4.51 3.33 14.52
CA PRO A 28 4.66 2.24 13.57
C PRO A 28 5.30 1.06 14.29
N GLU A 29 4.76 -0.14 14.08
CA GLU A 29 5.24 -1.36 14.73
C GLU A 29 6.38 -2.02 13.94
N GLY A 30 6.95 -1.31 12.97
CA GLY A 30 7.75 -1.92 11.93
C GLY A 30 6.86 -2.69 10.95
N GLY A 31 7.13 -2.57 9.66
CA GLY A 31 6.28 -3.12 8.63
C GLY A 31 6.41 -2.40 7.31
N ASP A 32 5.78 -2.96 6.28
CA ASP A 32 5.83 -2.40 4.93
C ASP A 32 5.33 -0.95 4.91
N ALA A 33 6.19 -0.06 4.39
CA ALA A 33 5.97 1.38 4.24
C ALA A 33 5.75 2.20 5.52
N GLY A 34 6.02 1.65 6.71
CA GLY A 34 5.89 2.39 7.98
C GLY A 34 4.45 2.58 8.44
N ILE A 35 3.51 1.79 7.92
CA ILE A 35 2.12 1.73 8.40
C ILE A 35 2.07 0.84 9.67
N CYS A 36 1.32 1.23 10.69
CA CYS A 36 1.11 0.41 11.89
C CYS A 36 0.14 -0.76 11.65
N GLY A 37 0.14 -1.77 12.52
CA GLY A 37 -0.76 -2.94 12.42
C GLY A 37 -2.23 -2.54 12.31
N GLY A 38 -2.71 -1.62 13.15
CA GLY A 38 -4.12 -1.19 13.13
C GLY A 38 -4.58 -0.62 11.79
N CYS A 39 -3.79 0.25 11.16
CA CYS A 39 -4.14 0.77 9.84
C CYS A 39 -4.05 -0.31 8.75
N TRP A 40 -3.15 -1.28 8.89
CA TRP A 40 -3.11 -2.43 7.99
C TRP A 40 -4.34 -3.32 8.12
N GLU A 41 -4.84 -3.53 9.34
CA GLU A 41 -6.08 -4.27 9.58
C GLU A 41 -7.28 -3.55 8.95
N GLU A 42 -7.37 -2.22 9.04
CA GLU A 42 -8.41 -1.46 8.35
C GLU A 42 -8.31 -1.59 6.81
N ILE A 43 -7.11 -1.49 6.25
CA ILE A 43 -6.87 -1.67 4.80
C ILE A 43 -7.29 -3.08 4.36
N LYS A 44 -6.82 -4.10 5.08
CA LYS A 44 -7.11 -5.51 4.75
C LYS A 44 -8.59 -5.85 4.98
N GLY A 45 -9.21 -5.26 5.99
CA GLY A 45 -10.64 -5.39 6.29
C GLY A 45 -11.54 -4.74 5.24
N SER A 46 -11.00 -3.82 4.42
CA SER A 46 -11.72 -3.22 3.29
C SER A 46 -11.76 -4.12 2.05
N PHE A 47 -11.19 -5.33 2.12
CA PHE A 47 -11.16 -6.27 1.00
C PHE A 47 -12.57 -6.79 0.65
N ARG A 48 -12.94 -6.69 -0.63
CA ARG A 48 -14.23 -7.17 -1.17
C ARG A 48 -14.09 -8.50 -1.91
N GLY A 49 -13.09 -8.61 -2.78
CA GLY A 49 -12.81 -9.86 -3.50
C GLY A 49 -13.85 -10.22 -4.58
N GLU A 50 -14.64 -9.25 -5.05
CA GLU A 50 -15.75 -9.50 -5.95
C GLU A 50 -15.30 -9.54 -7.42
N VAL A 51 -15.88 -10.46 -8.19
CA VAL A 51 -15.60 -10.63 -9.63
C VAL A 51 -16.90 -10.51 -10.40
N TYR A 52 -16.91 -9.65 -11.41
CA TYR A 52 -18.03 -9.44 -12.30
C TYR A 52 -17.66 -9.83 -13.73
N GLU A 53 -18.53 -10.58 -14.39
CA GLU A 53 -18.43 -10.79 -15.83
C GLU A 53 -19.04 -9.60 -16.57
N MET A 54 -18.32 -9.14 -17.58
CA MET A 54 -18.69 -7.97 -18.36
C MET A 54 -19.26 -8.41 -19.71
N THR A 55 -20.22 -7.64 -20.23
CA THR A 55 -20.91 -7.92 -21.51
C THR A 55 -20.00 -7.98 -22.74
N TRP A 56 -18.79 -7.43 -22.66
CA TRP A 56 -17.76 -7.44 -23.71
C TRP A 56 -16.76 -8.59 -23.55
N GLY A 57 -17.03 -9.56 -22.66
CA GLY A 57 -16.20 -10.75 -22.43
C GLY A 57 -15.04 -10.56 -21.43
N GLY A 58 -14.95 -9.39 -20.79
CA GLY A 58 -13.96 -9.12 -19.75
C GLY A 58 -14.41 -9.54 -18.36
N LYS A 59 -13.47 -9.68 -17.42
CA LYS A 59 -13.74 -9.83 -15.99
C LYS A 59 -13.30 -8.56 -15.24
N LEU A 60 -14.16 -8.04 -14.38
CA LEU A 60 -13.85 -6.93 -13.48
C LEU A 60 -13.65 -7.47 -12.08
N PHE A 61 -12.46 -7.24 -11.52
CA PHE A 61 -12.16 -7.56 -10.13
C PHE A 61 -12.19 -6.30 -9.26
N VAL A 62 -12.95 -6.33 -8.17
CA VAL A 62 -13.02 -5.26 -7.19
C VAL A 62 -12.26 -5.68 -5.94
N LEU A 63 -11.06 -5.10 -5.76
CA LEU A 63 -10.21 -5.39 -4.61
C LEU A 63 -10.82 -4.84 -3.31
N ALA A 64 -11.17 -3.55 -3.32
CA ALA A 64 -11.65 -2.81 -2.16
C ALA A 64 -12.37 -1.53 -2.62
N ASP A 65 -13.22 -0.98 -1.77
CA ASP A 65 -13.79 0.34 -2.00
C ASP A 65 -12.74 1.44 -1.86
N PHE A 66 -12.86 2.49 -2.67
CA PHE A 66 -11.98 3.65 -2.60
C PHE A 66 -12.40 4.60 -1.47
N ASP A 67 -12.37 4.11 -0.25
CA ASP A 67 -12.77 4.84 0.96
C ASP A 67 -11.79 4.58 2.12
N GLY A 68 -11.93 5.35 3.21
CA GLY A 68 -11.19 5.19 4.46
C GLY A 68 -9.67 5.08 4.28
N LYS A 69 -9.05 4.10 4.96
CA LYS A 69 -7.58 3.90 4.93
C LYS A 69 -7.04 3.48 3.57
N VAL A 70 -7.86 2.83 2.74
CA VAL A 70 -7.49 2.52 1.35
C VAL A 70 -7.34 3.81 0.55
N GLN A 71 -8.32 4.69 0.62
CA GLN A 71 -8.28 6.00 -0.05
C GLN A 71 -7.10 6.85 0.44
N GLU A 72 -6.92 6.97 1.76
CA GLU A 72 -5.80 7.71 2.37
C GLU A 72 -4.44 7.20 1.89
N ALA A 73 -4.23 5.87 1.90
CA ALA A 73 -2.98 5.25 1.46
C ALA A 73 -2.69 5.50 -0.03
N ILE A 74 -3.72 5.39 -0.88
CA ILE A 74 -3.58 5.68 -2.32
C ILE A 74 -3.31 7.18 -2.55
N HIS A 75 -3.91 8.08 -1.77
CA HIS A 75 -3.62 9.52 -1.85
C HIS A 75 -2.18 9.85 -1.45
N LEU A 76 -1.68 9.26 -0.38
CA LEU A 76 -0.28 9.40 0.02
C LEU A 76 0.68 8.91 -1.07
N LEU A 77 0.36 7.78 -1.71
CA LEU A 77 1.11 7.23 -2.83
C LEU A 77 1.10 8.19 -4.04
N LYS A 78 -0.09 8.62 -4.49
CA LYS A 78 -0.29 9.41 -5.72
C LYS A 78 0.19 10.86 -5.61
N TYR A 79 0.02 11.48 -4.44
CA TYR A 79 0.13 12.95 -4.31
C TYR A 79 1.16 13.41 -3.28
N ARG A 80 1.63 12.53 -2.40
CA ARG A 80 2.62 12.88 -1.34
C ARG A 80 3.95 12.16 -1.50
N HIS A 81 4.24 11.66 -2.71
CA HIS A 81 5.49 10.98 -3.08
C HIS A 81 5.90 9.83 -2.14
N ARG A 82 4.96 9.20 -1.41
CA ARG A 82 5.21 8.07 -0.52
C ARG A 82 5.35 6.77 -1.32
N ARG A 83 6.37 6.68 -2.18
CA ARG A 83 6.61 5.54 -3.09
C ARG A 83 6.80 4.21 -2.36
N SER A 84 7.24 4.23 -1.10
CA SER A 84 7.32 3.03 -0.25
C SER A 84 5.97 2.30 -0.13
N LEU A 85 4.86 3.05 -0.14
CA LEU A 85 3.50 2.50 -0.12
C LEU A 85 3.18 1.67 -1.37
N GLY A 86 3.78 1.98 -2.52
CA GLY A 86 3.48 1.28 -3.77
C GLY A 86 3.83 -0.21 -3.70
N ARG A 87 5.00 -0.55 -3.14
CA ARG A 87 5.40 -1.95 -2.94
C ARG A 87 4.51 -2.65 -1.93
N ALA A 88 4.20 -1.96 -0.84
CA ALA A 88 3.38 -2.47 0.24
C ALA A 88 1.95 -2.81 -0.22
N LEU A 89 1.27 -1.84 -0.83
CA LEU A 89 -0.07 -2.00 -1.40
C LEU A 89 -0.08 -3.01 -2.55
N GLY A 90 0.97 -3.01 -3.40
CA GLY A 90 1.10 -3.96 -4.49
C GLY A 90 1.26 -5.41 -4.02
N ARG A 91 2.02 -5.64 -2.93
CA ARG A 91 2.12 -6.97 -2.31
C ARG A 91 0.77 -7.44 -1.77
N TRP A 92 0.09 -6.60 -0.99
CA TRP A 92 -1.24 -6.90 -0.49
C TRP A 92 -2.23 -7.21 -1.62
N MET A 93 -2.26 -6.38 -2.67
CA MET A 93 -3.08 -6.63 -3.85
C MET A 93 -2.71 -7.96 -4.52
N GLY A 94 -1.42 -8.25 -4.69
CA GLY A 94 -0.96 -9.52 -5.28
C GLY A 94 -1.33 -10.75 -4.44
N GLU A 95 -1.30 -10.64 -3.12
CA GLU A 95 -1.79 -11.70 -2.21
C GLU A 95 -3.28 -11.95 -2.43
N LYS A 96 -4.08 -10.89 -2.55
CA LYS A 96 -5.52 -11.00 -2.80
C LYS A 96 -5.88 -11.49 -4.20
N LEU A 97 -5.11 -11.10 -5.21
CA LEU A 97 -5.32 -11.58 -6.58
C LEU A 97 -5.06 -13.09 -6.73
N LYS A 98 -4.24 -13.70 -5.87
CA LYS A 98 -4.07 -15.17 -5.85
C LYS A 98 -5.34 -15.92 -5.41
N GLU A 99 -6.22 -15.25 -4.66
CA GLU A 99 -7.50 -15.82 -4.20
C GLU A 99 -8.56 -15.78 -5.33
N VAL A 100 -8.28 -15.08 -6.44
CA VAL A 100 -9.23 -14.89 -7.56
C VAL A 100 -9.17 -16.05 -8.56
N PRO A 101 -10.29 -16.75 -8.81
CA PRO A 101 -10.33 -17.81 -9.80
C PRO A 101 -9.94 -17.34 -11.21
N GLY A 102 -9.01 -18.07 -11.83
CA GLY A 102 -8.51 -17.78 -13.18
C GLY A 102 -7.49 -16.64 -13.25
N PHE A 103 -7.14 -15.98 -12.15
CA PHE A 103 -6.08 -14.96 -12.17
C PHE A 103 -4.69 -15.56 -12.47
N SER A 104 -4.47 -16.84 -12.15
CA SER A 104 -3.25 -17.58 -12.51
C SER A 104 -3.04 -17.73 -14.01
N GLU A 105 -4.08 -17.52 -14.84
CA GLU A 105 -4.01 -17.56 -16.30
C GLU A 105 -3.63 -16.21 -16.91
N VAL A 106 -3.39 -15.17 -16.10
CA VAL A 106 -2.97 -13.86 -16.57
C VAL A 106 -1.48 -13.88 -16.92
N HIS A 107 -1.15 -13.61 -18.18
CA HIS A 107 0.23 -13.63 -18.69
C HIS A 107 0.85 -12.23 -18.86
N LEU A 108 0.03 -11.17 -18.83
CA LEU A 108 0.45 -9.81 -19.16
C LEU A 108 -0.18 -8.80 -18.21
N VAL A 109 0.63 -7.84 -17.75
CA VAL A 109 0.17 -6.66 -17.02
C VAL A 109 0.40 -5.45 -17.90
N VAL A 110 -0.69 -4.76 -18.28
CA VAL A 110 -0.65 -3.54 -19.07
C VAL A 110 -0.91 -2.34 -18.16
N PRO A 111 0.05 -1.41 -17.97
CA PRO A 111 -0.19 -0.22 -17.17
C PRO A 111 -1.19 0.70 -17.87
N VAL A 112 -2.12 1.27 -17.11
CA VAL A 112 -3.03 2.29 -17.65
C VAL A 112 -2.22 3.55 -18.01
N PRO A 113 -2.25 4.01 -19.27
CA PRO A 113 -1.48 5.17 -19.69
C PRO A 113 -1.83 6.40 -18.85
N LEU A 114 -0.80 6.99 -18.24
CA LEU A 114 -0.94 8.31 -17.63
C LEU A 114 -0.85 9.39 -18.71
N HIS A 115 -1.65 10.45 -18.54
CA HIS A 115 -1.58 11.64 -19.37
C HIS A 115 -0.14 12.17 -19.47
N PRO A 116 0.34 12.65 -20.63
CA PRO A 116 1.73 13.08 -20.81
C PRO A 116 2.23 14.09 -19.75
N ARG A 117 1.37 15.00 -19.30
CA ARG A 117 1.67 15.94 -18.20
C ARG A 117 1.95 15.30 -16.83
N ARG A 118 1.70 13.99 -16.66
CA ARG A 118 1.93 13.22 -15.42
C ARG A 118 3.00 12.13 -15.59
N ARG A 119 3.69 12.08 -16.74
CA ARG A 119 4.87 11.24 -16.94
C ARG A 119 6.12 11.91 -16.39
#